data_AF-A0A4S0MXK3-F1
#
_entry.id   AF-A0A4S0MXK3-F1
#
_cell.length_a   1.000
_cell.length_b   1.000
_cell.length_c   1.000
_cell.angle_alpha   90.00
_cell.angle_beta   90.00
_cell.angle_gamma   90.00
#
_symmetry.space_group_name_H-M   'P 1'
#
loop_
_entity.id
_entity.type
_entity.pdbx_description
1 polymer ?
#
loop_
_entity_poly.entity_id
_entity_poly.type
_entity_poly.pdbx_seq_one_letter_code
_entity_poly.pdbx_strand_id
1 'polypeptide(L)'
;SPEEMSAIMGDRKFEAAPEGPPPIWPDLEKLEPTRLGTFLAGEHPQTSAMVLSKLAPQTAANVLLTMEKPIRSQIIRRMVTMANIPDTATRIVENQLRASVLSQKTTRDTSA
;
A
#
# COMPACT_ATOMS: atom_id res chain seq x y z
N SER A 1 -14.76 40.30 3.53
CA SER A 1 -15.58 39.25 4.19
C SER A 1 -15.11 37.88 3.72
N PRO A 2 -15.18 36.81 4.55
CA PRO A 2 -15.02 35.42 4.08
C PRO A 2 -15.87 35.09 2.84
N GLU A 3 -16.99 35.81 2.67
CA GLU A 3 -17.90 35.71 1.52
C GLU A 3 -17.30 36.25 0.21
N GLU A 4 -16.44 37.28 0.26
CA GLU A 4 -15.81 37.87 -0.93
C GLU A 4 -14.68 36.98 -1.46
N MET A 5 -14.04 36.18 -0.60
CA MET A 5 -13.04 35.19 -1.00
C MET A 5 -13.70 34.01 -1.74
N SER A 6 -14.91 33.63 -1.33
CA SER A 6 -15.73 32.58 -1.97
C SER A 6 -16.10 32.95 -3.42
N ALA A 7 -16.39 34.23 -3.67
CA ALA A 7 -16.77 34.72 -5.01
C ALA A 7 -15.61 34.73 -6.03
N ILE A 8 -14.36 34.81 -5.56
CA ILE A 8 -13.17 34.83 -6.43
C ILE A 8 -12.70 33.40 -6.79
N MET A 9 -13.03 32.39 -5.98
CA MET A 9 -12.77 30.98 -6.28
C MET A 9 -14.02 30.32 -6.87
N GLY A 10 -14.26 30.57 -8.17
CA GLY A 10 -15.31 29.88 -8.92
C GLY A 10 -15.24 28.37 -8.74
N ASP A 11 -16.31 27.82 -8.15
CA ASP A 11 -16.86 26.46 -8.19
C ASP A 11 -15.92 25.24 -8.21
N ARG A 12 -14.66 25.40 -7.79
CA ARG A 12 -13.83 24.24 -7.44
C ARG A 12 -14.27 23.78 -6.06
N LYS A 13 -15.15 22.78 -6.04
CA LYS A 13 -15.36 21.94 -4.86
C LYS A 13 -13.98 21.60 -4.32
N PHE A 14 -13.64 22.16 -3.16
CA PHE A 14 -12.57 21.62 -2.35
C PHE A 14 -13.03 20.21 -1.99
N GLU A 15 -12.54 19.21 -2.71
CA GLU A 15 -12.54 17.85 -2.19
C GLU A 15 -11.72 17.93 -0.91
N ALA A 16 -12.41 17.89 0.23
CA ALA A 16 -11.76 17.84 1.52
C ALA A 16 -10.75 16.69 1.46
N ALA A 17 -9.48 16.99 1.73
CA ALA A 17 -8.44 15.98 1.77
C ALA A 17 -8.92 14.84 2.68
N PRO A 18 -8.71 13.56 2.30
CA PRO A 18 -9.18 12.45 3.10
C PRO A 18 -8.69 12.60 4.54
N GLU A 19 -9.61 12.61 5.51
CA GLU A 19 -9.23 12.67 6.92
C GLU A 19 -8.43 11.42 7.29
N GLY A 20 -7.18 11.63 7.72
CA GLY A 20 -6.27 10.57 8.13
C GLY A 20 -4.85 10.77 7.59
N PRO A 21 -3.90 9.92 8.03
CA PRO A 21 -2.55 9.93 7.47
C PRO A 21 -2.60 9.61 5.96
N PRO A 22 -1.71 10.20 5.15
CA PRO A 22 -1.67 9.94 3.71
C PRO A 22 -1.38 8.45 3.46
N PRO A 23 -1.87 7.83 2.36
CA PRO A 23 -1.71 6.40 2.11
C PRO A 23 -0.26 5.92 2.23
N ILE A 24 -0.04 4.72 2.75
CA ILE A 24 1.31 4.16 2.96
C ILE A 24 1.97 3.67 1.66
N TRP A 25 1.19 3.47 0.59
CA TRP A 25 1.65 2.83 -0.66
C TRP A 25 2.93 3.46 -1.25
N PRO A 26 3.07 4.79 -1.35
CA PRO A 26 4.28 5.42 -1.88
C PRO A 26 5.53 5.12 -1.04
N ASP A 27 5.39 4.87 0.26
CA ASP A 27 6.52 4.51 1.11
C ASP A 27 6.90 3.03 0.97
N LEU A 28 5.93 2.16 0.65
CA LEU A 28 6.21 0.77 0.30
C LEU A 28 6.94 0.65 -1.03
N GLU A 29 6.62 1.50 -2.00
CA GLU A 29 7.28 1.51 -3.31
C GLU A 29 8.76 1.91 -3.26
N LYS A 30 9.17 2.62 -2.20
CA LYS A 30 10.58 2.98 -1.94
C LYS A 30 11.37 1.85 -1.27
N LEU A 31 10.72 0.75 -0.89
CA LEU A 31 11.40 -0.38 -0.27
C LEU A 31 12.06 -1.27 -1.31
N GLU A 32 13.16 -1.91 -0.92
CA GLU A 32 13.76 -2.98 -1.72
C GLU A 32 12.74 -4.08 -2.00
N PRO A 33 12.54 -4.50 -3.27
CA PRO A 33 11.53 -5.48 -3.64
C PRO A 33 11.64 -6.79 -2.85
N THR A 34 12.86 -7.26 -2.59
CA THR A 34 13.12 -8.49 -1.82
C THR A 34 12.62 -8.37 -0.38
N ARG A 35 12.75 -7.20 0.24
CA ARG A 35 12.28 -6.95 1.62
C ARG A 35 10.76 -7.03 1.68
N LEU A 36 10.08 -6.31 0.78
CA LEU A 36 8.62 -6.33 0.71
C LEU A 36 8.10 -7.71 0.31
N GLY A 37 8.78 -8.39 -0.62
CA GLY A 37 8.42 -9.73 -1.06
C GLY A 37 8.55 -10.78 0.05
N THR A 38 9.61 -10.71 0.86
CA THR A 38 9.79 -11.58 2.03
C THR A 38 8.68 -11.38 3.05
N PHE A 39 8.36 -10.12 3.35
CA PHE A 39 7.27 -9.78 4.26
C PHE A 39 5.93 -10.33 3.75
N LEU A 40 5.57 -10.01 2.49
CA LEU A 40 4.29 -10.42 1.90
C LEU A 40 4.19 -11.94 1.64
N ALA A 41 5.31 -12.66 1.55
CA ALA A 41 5.30 -14.12 1.45
C ALA A 41 4.90 -14.80 2.79
N GLY A 42 5.10 -14.12 3.92
CA GLY A 42 4.63 -14.58 5.24
C GLY A 42 3.16 -14.23 5.53
N GLU A 43 2.56 -13.36 4.72
CA GLU A 43 1.17 -12.93 4.87
C GLU A 43 0.18 -13.88 4.21
N HIS A 44 -1.09 -13.79 4.62
CA HIS A 44 -2.15 -14.52 3.92
C HIS A 44 -2.22 -14.08 2.45
N PRO A 45 -2.34 -15.00 1.46
CA PRO A 45 -2.26 -14.65 0.03
C PRO A 45 -3.26 -13.59 -0.44
N GLN A 46 -4.40 -13.45 0.25
CA GLN A 46 -5.36 -12.37 -0.03
C GLN A 46 -4.82 -11.00 0.36
N THR A 47 -4.12 -10.89 1.50
CA THR A 47 -3.50 -9.66 1.97
C THR A 47 -2.35 -9.26 1.05
N SER A 48 -1.53 -10.21 0.60
CA SER A 48 -0.45 -9.94 -0.34
C SER A 48 -0.99 -9.47 -1.69
N ALA A 49 -2.03 -10.12 -2.21
CA ALA A 49 -2.68 -9.72 -3.45
C ALA A 49 -3.30 -8.31 -3.34
N MET A 50 -3.97 -8.02 -2.22
CA MET A 50 -4.49 -6.71 -1.88
C MET A 50 -3.40 -5.63 -1.92
N VAL A 51 -2.31 -5.83 -1.18
CA VAL A 51 -1.23 -4.84 -1.09
C VAL A 51 -0.61 -4.60 -2.45
N LEU A 52 -0.29 -5.66 -3.18
CA LEU A 52 0.30 -5.55 -4.53
C LEU A 52 -0.63 -4.86 -5.52
N SER A 53 -1.96 -4.98 -5.36
CA SER A 53 -2.94 -4.25 -6.20
C SER A 53 -2.97 -2.74 -5.97
N LYS A 54 -2.40 -2.26 -4.86
CA LYS A 54 -2.29 -0.83 -4.53
C LYS A 54 -0.97 -0.21 -4.99
N LEU A 55 -0.01 -1.01 -5.46
CA LEU A 55 1.28 -0.53 -5.95
C LEU A 55 1.24 -0.30 -7.47
N ALA A 56 2.19 0.50 -7.96
CA ALA A 56 2.46 0.62 -9.38
C ALA A 56 2.76 -0.78 -9.99
N PRO A 57 2.27 -1.08 -11.22
CA PRO A 57 2.42 -2.40 -11.83
C PRO A 57 3.87 -2.89 -11.90
N GLN A 58 4.81 -2.00 -12.20
CA GLN A 58 6.23 -2.35 -12.27
C GLN A 58 6.79 -2.78 -10.90
N THR A 59 6.44 -2.04 -9.84
CA THR A 59 6.87 -2.37 -8.47
C THR A 59 6.26 -3.69 -8.02
N ALA A 60 4.95 -3.90 -8.25
CA ALA A 60 4.28 -5.15 -7.93
C ALA A 60 4.92 -6.35 -8.66
N ALA A 61 5.27 -6.20 -9.94
CA ALA A 61 5.95 -7.23 -10.71
C ALA A 61 7.34 -7.56 -10.13
N ASN A 62 8.13 -6.54 -9.81
CA ASN A 62 9.46 -6.71 -9.22
C ASN A 62 9.38 -7.46 -7.89
N VAL A 63 8.40 -7.14 -7.04
CA VAL A 63 8.17 -7.83 -5.76
C VAL A 63 7.74 -9.28 -5.96
N LEU A 64 6.83 -9.56 -6.90
CA LEU A 64 6.39 -10.93 -7.21
C LEU A 64 7.55 -11.81 -7.68
N LEU A 65 8.50 -11.26 -8.43
CA LEU A 65 9.68 -11.99 -8.93
C LEU A 65 10.60 -12.45 -7.79
N THR A 66 10.56 -11.83 -6.61
CA THR A 66 11.37 -12.26 -5.45
C THR A 66 10.76 -13.41 -4.68
N MET A 67 9.52 -13.81 -4.99
CA MET A 67 8.80 -14.87 -4.29
C MET A 67 9.01 -16.25 -4.95
N GLU A 68 8.72 -17.33 -4.25
CA GLU A 68 8.72 -18.66 -4.85
C GLU A 68 7.54 -18.84 -5.83
N LYS A 69 7.72 -19.71 -6.84
CA LYS A 69 6.73 -19.93 -7.91
C LYS A 69 5.33 -20.32 -7.38
N PRO A 70 5.18 -21.23 -6.38
CA PRO A 70 3.86 -21.64 -5.91
C PRO A 70 3.06 -20.48 -5.30
N ILE A 71 3.67 -19.72 -4.40
CA ILE A 71 3.00 -18.60 -3.72
C ILE A 71 2.76 -17.43 -4.69
N ARG A 72 3.74 -17.09 -5.56
CA ARG A 72 3.58 -16.08 -6.61
C ARG A 72 2.36 -16.39 -7.49
N SER A 73 2.22 -17.63 -7.95
CA SER A 73 1.12 -18.03 -8.83
C SER A 73 -0.25 -17.89 -8.15
N GLN A 74 -0.32 -18.24 -6.87
CA GLN A 74 -1.54 -18.10 -6.08
C GLN A 74 -1.93 -16.63 -5.87
N ILE A 75 -0.96 -15.76 -5.58
CA ILE A 75 -1.17 -14.33 -5.40
C ILE A 75 -1.66 -13.69 -6.71
N ILE A 76 -1.00 -13.98 -7.83
CA ILE A 76 -1.40 -13.45 -9.15
C ILE A 76 -2.85 -13.86 -9.48
N ARG A 77 -3.21 -15.13 -9.27
CA ARG A 77 -4.59 -15.59 -9.50
C ARG A 77 -5.59 -14.77 -8.68
N ARG A 78 -5.30 -14.51 -7.39
CA ARG A 78 -6.17 -13.70 -6.53
C ARG A 78 -6.27 -12.25 -7.01
N MET A 79 -5.16 -11.63 -7.42
CA MET A 79 -5.16 -10.27 -7.96
C MET A 79 -6.10 -10.14 -9.17
N VAL A 80 -6.13 -11.15 -10.05
CA VAL A 80 -6.99 -11.15 -11.25
C VAL A 80 -8.46 -11.38 -10.92
N THR A 81 -8.77 -12.19 -9.90
CA THR A 81 -10.16 -12.54 -9.53
C THR A 81 -10.73 -11.67 -8.41
N MET A 82 -9.97 -10.71 -7.90
CA MET A 82 -10.33 -9.91 -6.74
C MET A 82 -11.53 -9.00 -7.05
N ALA A 83 -12.56 -9.07 -6.20
CA ALA A 83 -13.67 -8.14 -6.23
C ALA A 83 -13.29 -6.81 -5.57
N ASN A 84 -14.23 -5.85 -5.57
CA ASN A 84 -14.02 -4.57 -4.90
C ASN A 84 -13.71 -4.77 -3.42
N ILE A 85 -12.76 -3.97 -2.92
CA ILE A 85 -12.26 -4.07 -1.55
C ILE A 85 -12.86 -2.91 -0.75
N PRO A 86 -13.51 -3.18 0.39
CA PRO A 86 -14.00 -2.12 1.25
C PRO A 86 -12.86 -1.21 1.76
N ASP A 87 -13.09 0.10 1.78
CA ASP A 87 -12.11 1.06 2.29
C ASP A 87 -11.72 0.80 3.74
N THR A 88 -12.66 0.29 4.55
CA THR A 88 -12.39 -0.10 5.95
C THR A 88 -11.34 -1.20 6.04
N ALA A 89 -11.42 -2.23 5.19
CA ALA A 89 -10.42 -3.29 5.11
C ALA A 89 -9.06 -2.75 4.62
N THR A 90 -9.08 -1.85 3.63
CA THR A 90 -7.86 -1.18 3.15
C THR A 90 -7.17 -0.41 4.29
N ARG A 91 -7.91 0.40 5.06
CA ARG A 91 -7.35 1.16 6.20
C ARG A 91 -6.76 0.26 7.29
N ILE A 92 -7.39 -0.88 7.59
CA ILE A 92 -6.85 -1.84 8.58
C ILE A 92 -5.49 -2.36 8.11
N VAL A 93 -5.39 -2.74 6.84
CA VAL A 93 -4.12 -3.22 6.26
C VAL A 93 -3.06 -2.12 6.27
N GLU A 94 -3.41 -0.88 5.90
CA GLU A 94 -2.47 0.24 5.95
C GLU A 94 -1.88 0.47 7.34
N ASN A 95 -2.73 0.44 8.37
CA ASN A 95 -2.29 0.64 9.76
C ASN A 95 -1.35 -0.47 10.22
N GLN A 96 -1.63 -1.72 9.85
CA GLN A 96 -0.74 -2.84 10.16
C GLN A 96 0.60 -2.72 9.44
N LEU A 97 0.61 -2.35 8.16
CA LEU A 97 1.84 -2.17 7.38
C LEU A 97 2.73 -1.04 7.94
N ARG A 98 2.13 0.05 8.44
CA ARG A 98 2.89 1.10 9.14
C ARG A 98 3.59 0.54 10.38
N ALA A 99 2.86 -0.24 11.17
CA ALA A 99 3.36 -0.80 12.42
C ALA A 99 4.41 -1.89 12.24
N SER A 100 4.42 -2.62 11.12
CA SER A 100 5.32 -3.77 10.91
C SER A 100 6.45 -3.52 9.91
N VAL A 101 6.16 -2.94 8.74
CA VAL A 101 7.13 -2.83 7.64
C VAL A 101 7.99 -1.59 7.80
N LEU A 102 7.39 -0.45 8.19
CA LEU A 102 8.13 0.80 8.35
C LEU A 102 8.86 0.87 9.69
N SER A 103 8.31 0.29 10.75
CA SER A 103 8.97 0.24 12.07
C SER A 103 10.23 -0.65 12.08
N GLN A 104 10.25 -1.74 11.30
CA GLN A 104 11.44 -2.58 11.15
C GLN A 104 12.63 -1.85 10.49
N LYS A 105 12.46 -0.61 10.00
CA LYS A 105 13.60 0.23 9.58
C LYS A 105 14.58 0.52 10.72
N THR A 106 14.16 0.43 11.99
CA THR A 106 15.01 0.87 13.12
C THR A 106 15.76 -0.25 13.85
N THR A 107 15.48 -1.54 13.56
CA THR A 107 16.07 -2.65 14.32
C THR A 107 17.24 -3.38 13.63
N ARG A 108 17.52 -3.12 12.34
CA ARG A 108 18.61 -3.83 11.62
C ARG A 108 19.89 -3.04 11.40
N ASP A 109 19.92 -1.74 11.73
CA ASP A 109 21.10 -0.89 11.51
C ASP A 109 21.97 -0.67 12.77
N THR A 110 21.66 -1.32 13.90
CA THR A 110 22.39 -1.15 15.19
C THR A 110 23.18 -2.38 15.62
N SER A 111 23.71 -3.15 14.68
CA SER A 111 24.67 -4.23 14.97
C SER A 111 25.63 -4.43 13.81
N ALA A 112 26.63 -3.54 13.74
CA ALA A 112 27.91 -3.76 13.06
C ALA A 112 28.98 -2.94 13.78
#